data_AF-A0A291QCZ3-F1
#
_entry.id   AF-A0A291QCZ3-F1
#
_cell.length_a   1.000
_cell.length_b   1.000
_cell.length_c   1.000
_cell.angle_alpha   90.00
_cell.angle_beta   90.00
_cell.angle_gamma   90.00
#
_symmetry.space_group_name_H-M   'P 1'
#
loop_
_entity.id
_entity.type
_entity.pdbx_description
1 polymer ?
#
loop_
_entity_poly.entity_id
_entity_poly.type
_entity_poly.pdbx_seq_one_letter_code
_entity_poly.pdbx_strand_id
1 'polypeptide(L)'
;MLVAAGVVFALGATAVAVQAASDGGKRDRASVNSPTAEDGEWGKGPSGAESVSPSKEPPGKSSDKDDKDKAGKGAKGSEGPESEGKAGEDKNGGAPGSGDGGKGGAGTGQDGVPVSVSTQPHQWPGGCPAPYLVDKSPTELSPPPGEQDAPAWASANGAVAARDQTVRVTVQGKGKEAVVLESLNVRVAGSGAPLAWNTFKTAYLGVGCGSGVPKHSFTTDLDSAAPRLKPEDENDTFPYKVSANDAEAFYVNASVNNRYVRWYLELTWSSGGRSGTIRIDDKGKPFATSGDKNRPVYAFSLNSKKWTRTNRDNDDVPDPPA
;
A
#
# COMPACT_ATOMS: atom_id res chain seq x y z
N MET A 1 -2.38 11.64 74.43
CA MET A 1 -3.62 11.80 73.64
C MET A 1 -3.23 12.53 72.35
N LEU A 2 -3.74 12.19 71.16
CA LEU A 2 -4.64 11.09 70.81
C LEU A 2 -4.30 10.56 69.39
N VAL A 3 -4.30 9.23 69.22
CA VAL A 3 -4.69 8.45 68.03
C VAL A 3 -4.30 8.95 66.62
N ALA A 4 -3.50 8.15 65.92
CA ALA A 4 -3.49 8.11 64.46
C ALA A 4 -4.62 7.20 63.93
N ALA A 5 -5.33 7.62 62.88
CA ALA A 5 -6.42 6.85 62.27
C ALA A 5 -5.95 6.25 60.92
N GLY A 6 -5.72 4.95 60.87
CA GLY A 6 -5.45 4.23 59.62
C GLY A 6 -6.74 3.84 58.91
N VAL A 7 -6.87 4.19 57.63
CA VAL A 7 -8.02 3.81 56.80
C VAL A 7 -7.68 2.54 56.01
N VAL A 8 -8.40 1.45 56.27
CA VAL A 8 -8.28 0.19 55.54
C VAL A 8 -9.39 0.08 54.50
N PHE A 9 -9.04 0.17 53.22
CA PHE A 9 -9.95 -0.14 52.12
C PHE A 9 -9.86 -1.62 51.76
N ALA A 10 -10.90 -2.39 52.08
CA ALA A 10 -11.04 -3.78 51.64
C ALA A 10 -11.65 -3.83 50.23
N LEU A 11 -10.88 -4.27 49.24
CA LEU A 11 -11.37 -4.54 47.89
C LEU A 11 -12.01 -5.94 47.83
N GLY A 12 -13.34 -5.99 47.70
CA GLY A 12 -14.07 -7.25 47.50
C GLY A 12 -13.92 -7.74 46.06
N ALA A 13 -13.39 -8.95 45.88
CA ALA A 13 -13.26 -9.58 44.56
C ALA A 13 -14.51 -10.40 44.22
N THR A 14 -15.25 -9.98 43.18
CA THR A 14 -16.39 -10.73 42.62
C THR A 14 -15.90 -11.76 41.60
N ALA A 15 -15.80 -13.03 42.00
CA ALA A 15 -15.49 -14.13 41.09
C ALA A 15 -16.72 -14.50 40.23
N VAL A 16 -16.62 -14.30 38.92
CA VAL A 16 -17.64 -14.75 37.95
C VAL A 16 -17.33 -16.18 37.54
N ALA A 17 -18.17 -17.13 37.97
CA ALA A 17 -18.05 -18.53 37.58
C ALA A 17 -18.74 -18.79 36.23
N VAL A 18 -17.96 -19.04 35.18
CA VAL A 18 -18.49 -19.48 33.88
C VAL A 18 -18.70 -20.99 33.91
N GLN A 19 -19.95 -21.45 33.89
CA GLN A 19 -20.28 -22.86 33.76
C GLN A 19 -20.14 -23.31 32.29
N ALA A 20 -19.17 -24.19 32.02
CA ALA A 20 -19.03 -24.83 30.72
C ALA A 20 -20.01 -26.01 30.59
N ALA A 21 -21.17 -25.76 29.97
CA ALA A 21 -22.10 -26.81 29.57
C ALA A 21 -21.61 -27.49 28.27
N SER A 22 -20.93 -28.62 28.41
CA SER A 22 -20.57 -29.49 27.28
C SER A 22 -21.78 -30.32 26.86
N ASP A 23 -22.31 -30.09 25.66
CA ASP A 23 -23.33 -30.95 25.05
C ASP A 23 -22.91 -31.47 23.66
N GLY A 24 -23.24 -32.72 23.36
CA GLY A 24 -22.59 -33.57 22.36
C GLY A 24 -23.31 -33.67 21.02
N GLY A 25 -23.27 -32.61 20.21
CA GLY A 25 -23.91 -32.58 18.89
C GLY A 25 -23.08 -33.14 17.74
N LYS A 26 -23.19 -34.45 17.42
CA LYS A 26 -22.75 -34.98 16.11
C LYS A 26 -23.51 -34.30 14.97
N ARG A 27 -22.80 -33.69 14.01
CA ARG A 27 -23.28 -33.37 12.65
C ARG A 27 -22.15 -33.56 11.66
N ASP A 28 -22.49 -33.95 10.44
CA ASP A 28 -21.55 -34.57 9.51
C ASP A 28 -20.71 -33.58 8.70
N ARG A 29 -19.52 -34.04 8.27
CA ARG A 29 -18.56 -33.23 7.52
C ARG A 29 -18.98 -33.12 6.05
N ALA A 30 -19.67 -32.04 5.70
CA ALA A 30 -19.74 -31.59 4.32
C ALA A 30 -18.36 -31.07 3.86
N SER A 31 -17.60 -31.91 3.16
CA SER A 31 -16.30 -31.52 2.59
C SER A 31 -16.50 -30.66 1.35
N VAL A 32 -16.37 -29.34 1.50
CA VAL A 32 -16.20 -28.43 0.36
C VAL A 32 -14.72 -28.33 0.03
N ASN A 33 -14.31 -28.97 -1.06
CA ASN A 33 -12.93 -28.93 -1.53
C ASN A 33 -12.63 -27.54 -2.11
N SER A 34 -11.70 -26.80 -1.49
CA SER A 34 -11.10 -25.63 -2.13
C SER A 34 -10.29 -26.07 -3.35
N PRO A 35 -10.50 -25.50 -4.56
CA PRO A 35 -9.58 -25.68 -5.66
C PRO A 35 -8.19 -25.18 -5.26
N THR A 36 -7.16 -25.96 -5.56
CA THR A 36 -5.76 -25.51 -5.49
C THR A 36 -5.52 -24.37 -6.48
N ALA A 37 -4.55 -23.51 -6.18
CA ALA A 37 -4.11 -22.52 -7.16
C ALA A 37 -3.52 -23.22 -8.39
N GLU A 38 -3.95 -22.81 -9.58
CA GLU A 38 -3.32 -23.14 -10.85
C GLU A 38 -2.89 -21.84 -11.55
N ASP A 39 -1.77 -21.91 -12.26
CA ASP A 39 -1.03 -20.74 -12.74
C ASP A 39 -1.65 -20.18 -14.04
N GLY A 40 -2.78 -19.49 -13.90
CA GLY A 40 -3.57 -18.99 -15.02
C GLY A 40 -2.84 -17.94 -15.88
N GLU A 41 -2.38 -18.35 -17.06
CA GLU A 41 -1.83 -17.48 -18.11
C GLU A 41 -2.95 -16.63 -18.75
N TRP A 42 -2.79 -15.30 -18.75
CA TRP A 42 -3.81 -14.37 -19.25
C TRP A 42 -3.69 -14.12 -20.76
N GLY A 43 -4.34 -14.98 -21.56
CA GLY A 43 -4.45 -14.84 -23.01
C GLY A 43 -5.91 -14.78 -23.51
N LYS A 44 -6.17 -13.89 -24.48
CA LYS A 44 -7.45 -13.70 -25.22
C LYS A 44 -8.62 -13.07 -24.45
N GLY A 45 -8.74 -11.74 -24.56
CA GLY A 45 -10.06 -11.10 -24.55
C GLY A 45 -10.83 -11.36 -25.87
N PRO A 46 -12.18 -11.26 -25.88
CA PRO A 46 -12.99 -11.54 -27.06
C PRO A 46 -12.83 -10.47 -28.16
N SER A 47 -12.82 -10.89 -29.42
CA SER A 47 -12.72 -10.00 -30.58
C SER A 47 -14.07 -9.36 -30.92
N GLY A 48 -14.09 -8.04 -31.05
CA GLY A 48 -15.23 -7.27 -31.56
C GLY A 48 -14.72 -6.05 -32.33
N ALA A 49 -14.38 -6.25 -33.62
CA ALA A 49 -13.78 -5.22 -34.46
C ALA A 49 -14.70 -4.89 -35.65
N GLU A 50 -15.41 -3.76 -35.56
CA GLU A 50 -15.98 -3.13 -36.75
C GLU A 50 -14.91 -2.32 -37.48
N SER A 51 -15.05 -2.19 -38.80
CA SER A 51 -13.95 -1.84 -39.70
C SER A 51 -14.16 -0.53 -40.44
N VAL A 52 -13.15 0.35 -40.42
CA VAL A 52 -13.00 1.49 -41.34
C VAL A 52 -11.56 1.59 -41.83
N SER A 53 -11.38 1.70 -43.15
CA SER A 53 -10.08 1.66 -43.83
C SER A 53 -9.55 3.05 -44.19
N PRO A 54 -8.22 3.27 -44.26
CA PRO A 54 -7.63 4.58 -44.54
C PRO A 54 -7.40 4.87 -46.04
N SER A 55 -7.52 6.16 -46.40
CA SER A 55 -7.13 6.81 -47.68
C SER A 55 -7.37 8.32 -47.53
N LYS A 56 -6.62 9.29 -48.08
CA LYS A 56 -5.47 9.30 -49.02
C LYS A 56 -4.72 10.65 -48.88
N GLU A 57 -3.50 10.72 -49.42
CA GLU A 57 -2.71 11.94 -49.71
C GLU A 57 -2.00 11.75 -51.08
N PRO A 58 -1.34 12.76 -51.70
CA PRO A 58 -1.45 14.23 -51.61
C PRO A 58 -1.74 14.85 -53.03
N PRO A 59 -1.67 16.19 -53.27
CA PRO A 59 -0.42 16.93 -53.62
C PRO A 59 -0.34 18.33 -52.91
N GLY A 60 0.74 19.14 -52.87
CA GLY A 60 1.73 19.61 -53.88
C GLY A 60 1.29 20.97 -54.51
N LYS A 61 2.10 22.00 -54.82
CA LYS A 61 3.56 22.30 -54.71
C LYS A 61 3.87 23.77 -55.15
N SER A 62 4.73 24.53 -54.44
CA SER A 62 5.40 25.79 -54.90
C SER A 62 6.45 26.27 -53.87
N SER A 63 7.78 26.26 -54.10
CA SER A 63 8.66 27.26 -54.78
C SER A 63 8.80 28.60 -54.03
N ASP A 64 9.99 29.23 -53.86
CA ASP A 64 11.28 29.08 -54.56
C ASP A 64 12.49 29.70 -53.79
N LYS A 65 13.71 29.14 -53.97
CA LYS A 65 15.07 29.80 -54.07
C LYS A 65 15.67 30.59 -52.87
N ASP A 66 16.99 30.65 -52.60
CA ASP A 66 18.22 29.93 -53.05
C ASP A 66 19.17 29.85 -51.79
N ASP A 67 20.53 29.97 -51.68
CA ASP A 67 21.70 30.30 -52.53
C ASP A 67 23.04 29.83 -51.86
N LYS A 68 24.11 29.67 -52.66
CA LYS A 68 25.59 29.59 -52.37
C LYS A 68 26.18 28.88 -51.11
N ASP A 69 26.80 27.72 -51.37
CA ASP A 69 28.27 27.45 -51.38
C ASP A 69 29.19 28.06 -50.30
N LYS A 70 30.22 27.34 -49.78
CA LYS A 70 31.27 26.63 -50.55
C LYS A 70 32.01 25.53 -49.75
N ALA A 71 32.75 24.66 -50.43
CA ALA A 71 33.35 23.44 -49.86
C ALA A 71 34.89 23.26 -50.05
N GLY A 72 35.48 22.33 -49.30
CA GLY A 72 36.82 21.72 -49.52
C GLY A 72 37.15 20.72 -48.37
N LYS A 73 37.11 19.39 -48.53
CA LYS A 73 37.92 18.41 -49.32
C LYS A 73 39.38 18.22 -48.86
N GLY A 74 39.68 17.01 -48.36
CA GLY A 74 40.99 16.38 -48.14
C GLY A 74 40.79 14.89 -47.74
N ALA A 75 41.67 13.95 -48.12
CA ALA A 75 41.43 12.49 -47.97
C ALA A 75 42.70 11.60 -48.06
N LYS A 76 42.58 10.30 -47.70
CA LYS A 76 43.62 9.22 -47.55
C LYS A 76 44.64 9.48 -46.41
N GLY A 77 45.35 8.51 -45.80
CA GLY A 77 45.46 7.03 -45.88
C GLY A 77 46.53 6.56 -44.83
N SER A 78 46.91 5.30 -44.61
CA SER A 78 46.52 3.98 -45.17
C SER A 78 46.93 2.85 -44.16
N GLU A 79 47.35 1.65 -44.59
CA GLU A 79 47.89 0.51 -43.79
C GLU A 79 49.24 0.80 -43.06
N GLY A 80 49.84 -0.04 -42.18
CA GLY A 80 49.73 -1.49 -41.89
C GLY A 80 50.49 -1.97 -40.62
N PRO A 81 50.84 -3.28 -40.46
CA PRO A 81 50.98 -3.93 -39.12
C PRO A 81 52.37 -4.56 -38.74
N GLU A 82 52.35 -5.32 -37.62
CA GLU A 82 53.26 -6.41 -37.13
C GLU A 82 54.52 -6.14 -36.26
N SER A 83 54.63 -6.89 -35.15
CA SER A 83 55.84 -7.53 -34.61
C SER A 83 55.48 -8.53 -33.47
N GLU A 84 56.25 -9.62 -33.30
CA GLU A 84 56.00 -10.72 -32.34
C GLU A 84 56.78 -10.57 -31.01
N GLY A 85 56.42 -11.33 -29.95
CA GLY A 85 56.91 -11.09 -28.57
C GLY A 85 57.26 -12.27 -27.63
N LYS A 86 56.98 -13.53 -27.99
CA LYS A 86 57.36 -14.77 -27.25
C LYS A 86 56.74 -14.97 -25.84
N ALA A 87 56.83 -16.20 -25.32
CA ALA A 87 56.18 -16.67 -24.09
C ALA A 87 57.16 -16.95 -22.93
N GLY A 88 56.63 -17.00 -21.70
CA GLY A 88 57.27 -17.55 -20.50
C GLY A 88 56.21 -18.09 -19.54
N GLU A 89 56.42 -19.30 -19.02
CA GLU A 89 55.55 -19.95 -18.01
C GLU A 89 56.23 -19.85 -16.65
N ASP A 90 55.53 -19.35 -15.63
CA ASP A 90 55.96 -19.52 -14.23
C ASP A 90 54.77 -19.51 -13.24
N LYS A 91 54.99 -19.99 -12.02
CA LYS A 91 53.92 -20.49 -11.13
C LYS A 91 53.78 -19.74 -9.80
N ASN A 92 52.55 -19.75 -9.29
CA ASN A 92 52.13 -19.56 -7.89
C ASN A 92 52.09 -18.11 -7.33
N GLY A 93 51.20 -17.88 -6.37
CA GLY A 93 50.93 -16.59 -5.72
C GLY A 93 49.45 -16.20 -5.80
N GLY A 94 48.70 -16.34 -4.70
CA GLY A 94 47.24 -16.16 -4.68
C GLY A 94 46.76 -14.85 -4.07
N ALA A 95 45.49 -14.50 -4.36
CA ALA A 95 44.72 -13.46 -3.68
C ALA A 95 43.25 -13.91 -3.52
N PRO A 96 42.59 -13.68 -2.37
CA PRO A 96 41.18 -14.00 -2.19
C PRO A 96 40.28 -12.85 -2.68
N GLY A 97 39.28 -13.15 -3.50
CA GLY A 97 38.33 -12.16 -4.01
C GLY A 97 37.10 -12.81 -4.65
N SER A 98 35.95 -12.15 -4.51
CA SER A 98 34.58 -12.65 -4.77
C SER A 98 34.17 -13.82 -3.85
N GLY A 99 33.04 -13.77 -3.13
CA GLY A 99 31.91 -12.83 -3.19
C GLY A 99 30.72 -13.41 -3.92
N ASP A 100 30.28 -14.62 -3.51
CA ASP A 100 29.09 -15.27 -4.05
C ASP A 100 27.81 -14.58 -3.57
N GLY A 101 27.04 -14.01 -4.51
CA GLY A 101 25.74 -13.40 -4.25
C GLY A 101 24.62 -14.34 -4.72
N GLY A 102 24.01 -15.08 -3.79
CA GLY A 102 23.40 -16.36 -4.17
C GLY A 102 22.09 -16.83 -3.53
N LYS A 103 21.27 -16.00 -2.85
CA LYS A 103 19.80 -16.24 -2.71
C LYS A 103 19.01 -15.16 -1.96
N GLY A 104 18.05 -14.55 -2.65
CA GLY A 104 16.88 -13.95 -2.01
C GLY A 104 15.90 -15.04 -1.58
N GLY A 105 16.07 -15.60 -0.39
CA GLY A 105 15.23 -16.68 0.13
C GLY A 105 13.84 -16.18 0.56
N ALA A 106 12.78 -16.77 0.00
CA ALA A 106 11.42 -16.53 0.48
C ALA A 106 11.19 -17.29 1.81
N GLY A 107 10.77 -16.57 2.86
CA GLY A 107 10.08 -17.14 4.01
C GLY A 107 10.89 -17.97 5.02
N THR A 108 11.87 -17.37 5.71
CA THR A 108 12.48 -17.96 6.92
C THR A 108 12.68 -16.96 8.06
N GLY A 109 12.00 -17.17 9.19
CA GLY A 109 12.36 -16.63 10.51
C GLY A 109 12.09 -15.14 10.79
N GLN A 110 10.90 -14.81 11.31
CA GLN A 110 10.69 -13.53 12.01
C GLN A 110 11.38 -13.46 13.38
N ASP A 111 11.90 -14.60 13.86
CA ASP A 111 12.48 -14.80 15.19
C ASP A 111 13.80 -14.03 15.40
N GLY A 112 14.51 -13.72 14.30
CA GLY A 112 15.70 -12.86 14.32
C GLY A 112 15.41 -11.35 14.28
N VAL A 113 14.20 -10.95 13.89
CA VAL A 113 13.84 -9.53 13.69
C VAL A 113 13.58 -8.87 15.05
N PRO A 114 14.33 -7.82 15.44
CA PRO A 114 14.28 -7.24 16.78
C PRO A 114 13.06 -6.34 17.03
N VAL A 115 12.14 -6.20 16.06
CA VAL A 115 10.89 -5.45 16.18
C VAL A 115 9.66 -6.33 15.96
N SER A 116 8.55 -5.95 16.60
CA SER A 116 7.19 -6.26 16.17
C SER A 116 6.63 -5.10 15.33
N VAL A 117 5.74 -5.43 14.40
CA VAL A 117 5.00 -4.46 13.59
C VAL A 117 3.53 -4.84 13.61
N SER A 118 2.65 -3.86 13.80
CA SER A 118 1.22 -3.99 13.55
C SER A 118 0.76 -2.99 12.48
N THR A 119 -0.15 -3.44 11.61
CA THR A 119 -0.68 -2.66 10.49
C THR A 119 -2.19 -2.48 10.63
N GLN A 120 -2.66 -1.25 10.41
CA GLN A 120 -4.08 -0.91 10.33
C GLN A 120 -4.30 -0.22 8.96
N PRO A 121 -4.69 -0.98 7.91
CA PRO A 121 -4.75 -0.47 6.53
C PRO A 121 -6.01 0.37 6.20
N HIS A 122 -6.88 0.56 7.19
CA HIS A 122 -8.17 1.22 7.09
C HIS A 122 -8.35 2.16 8.30
N GLN A 123 -7.49 3.17 8.39
CA GLN A 123 -7.58 4.20 9.43
C GLN A 123 -8.26 5.46 8.88
N TRP A 124 -8.95 6.19 9.75
CA TRP A 124 -9.67 7.41 9.42
C TRP A 124 -9.10 8.59 10.23
N PRO A 125 -7.95 9.19 9.84
CA PRO A 125 -7.41 10.37 10.52
C PRO A 125 -8.46 11.48 10.69
N GLY A 126 -8.49 12.12 11.86
CA GLY A 126 -9.54 13.08 12.22
C GLY A 126 -10.94 12.47 12.34
N GLY A 127 -11.09 11.14 12.36
CA GLY A 127 -12.38 10.46 12.22
C GLY A 127 -12.98 10.56 10.82
N CYS A 128 -12.18 10.94 9.81
CA CYS A 128 -12.66 11.21 8.46
C CYS A 128 -12.49 9.97 7.55
N PRO A 129 -13.60 9.34 7.10
CA PRO A 129 -13.52 8.08 6.37
C PRO A 129 -13.09 8.26 4.92
N ALA A 130 -11.98 7.62 4.55
CA ALA A 130 -11.63 7.40 3.15
C ALA A 130 -12.76 6.62 2.44
N PRO A 131 -13.14 6.99 1.20
CA PRO A 131 -14.17 6.29 0.46
C PRO A 131 -13.70 4.91 -0.01
N TYR A 132 -14.63 3.99 -0.24
CA TYR A 132 -14.35 2.62 -0.68
C TYR A 132 -14.94 2.31 -2.05
N LEU A 133 -14.24 1.54 -2.86
CA LEU A 133 -14.75 0.84 -4.03
C LEU A 133 -15.25 -0.54 -3.61
N VAL A 134 -16.47 -0.90 -3.99
CA VAL A 134 -17.10 -2.19 -3.65
C VAL A 134 -17.90 -2.72 -4.84
N ASP A 135 -17.72 -3.99 -5.18
CA ASP A 135 -18.43 -4.68 -6.27
C ASP A 135 -19.84 -5.14 -5.83
N LYS A 136 -20.68 -4.19 -5.41
CA LYS A 136 -22.06 -4.41 -4.95
C LYS A 136 -22.97 -3.27 -5.40
N SER A 137 -24.28 -3.52 -5.46
CA SER A 137 -25.26 -2.45 -5.61
C SER A 137 -25.43 -1.64 -4.31
N PRO A 138 -25.85 -0.36 -4.37
CA PRO A 138 -26.24 0.43 -3.19
C PRO A 138 -27.42 -0.17 -2.41
N THR A 139 -28.14 -1.15 -2.97
CA THR A 139 -29.25 -1.87 -2.32
C THR A 139 -28.82 -3.13 -1.57
N GLU A 140 -27.62 -3.67 -1.85
CA GLU A 140 -27.09 -4.88 -1.20
C GLU A 140 -25.98 -4.57 -0.19
N LEU A 141 -25.35 -3.40 -0.30
CA LEU A 141 -24.27 -2.99 0.61
C LEU A 141 -24.83 -2.61 1.98
N SER A 142 -24.27 -3.22 3.04
CA SER A 142 -24.54 -2.88 4.43
C SER A 142 -24.33 -1.36 4.70
N PRO A 143 -25.01 -0.77 5.69
CA PRO A 143 -24.70 0.59 6.16
C PRO A 143 -23.20 0.79 6.46
N PRO A 144 -22.69 2.02 6.41
CA PRO A 144 -21.29 2.28 6.71
C PRO A 144 -20.96 1.92 8.17
N PRO A 145 -19.72 1.48 8.43
CA PRO A 145 -19.28 1.08 9.76
C PRO A 145 -18.95 2.28 10.64
N GLY A 146 -18.80 2.06 11.96
CA GLY A 146 -17.98 2.95 12.78
C GLY A 146 -16.49 2.72 12.49
N GLU A 147 -15.61 3.66 12.87
CA GLU A 147 -14.16 3.56 12.58
C GLU A 147 -13.55 2.23 13.09
N GLN A 148 -13.96 1.78 14.27
CA GLN A 148 -13.49 0.53 14.88
C GLN A 148 -13.85 -0.71 14.05
N ASP A 149 -15.00 -0.69 13.37
CA ASP A 149 -15.51 -1.78 12.54
C ASP A 149 -15.08 -1.67 11.08
N ALA A 150 -14.50 -0.55 10.65
CA ALA A 150 -14.13 -0.29 9.26
C ALA A 150 -13.24 -1.39 8.63
N PRO A 151 -12.22 -1.96 9.31
CA PRO A 151 -11.44 -3.06 8.76
C PRO A 151 -12.26 -4.36 8.56
N ALA A 152 -13.24 -4.62 9.43
CA ALA A 152 -14.10 -5.79 9.36
C ALA A 152 -15.16 -5.64 8.24
N TRP A 153 -15.79 -4.47 8.15
CA TRP A 153 -16.72 -4.12 7.07
C TRP A 153 -16.04 -4.14 5.71
N ALA A 154 -14.82 -3.62 5.59
CA ALA A 154 -14.04 -3.65 4.35
C ALA A 154 -13.75 -5.10 3.94
N SER A 155 -13.28 -5.93 4.88
CA SER A 155 -13.03 -7.35 4.66
C SER A 155 -14.28 -8.12 4.24
N ALA A 156 -15.42 -7.91 4.91
CA ALA A 156 -16.68 -8.59 4.64
C ALA A 156 -17.35 -8.16 3.31
N ASN A 157 -16.97 -7.00 2.76
CA ASN A 157 -17.48 -6.49 1.49
C ASN A 157 -16.51 -6.63 0.32
N GLY A 158 -15.27 -7.08 0.54
CA GLY A 158 -14.22 -7.11 -0.49
C GLY A 158 -13.77 -5.70 -0.91
N ALA A 159 -13.91 -4.72 -0.01
CA ALA A 159 -13.73 -3.32 -0.30
C ALA A 159 -12.26 -2.94 -0.57
N VAL A 160 -12.04 -2.09 -1.56
CA VAL A 160 -10.73 -1.51 -1.91
C VAL A 160 -10.76 -0.02 -1.60
N ALA A 161 -9.67 0.54 -1.06
CA ALA A 161 -9.61 1.97 -0.76
C ALA A 161 -9.65 2.79 -2.07
N ALA A 162 -10.53 3.80 -2.13
CA ALA A 162 -10.81 4.58 -3.33
C ALA A 162 -10.10 5.94 -3.26
N ARG A 163 -9.28 6.22 -4.28
CA ARG A 163 -8.31 7.33 -4.34
C ARG A 163 -7.22 7.26 -3.29
N ASP A 164 -7.60 7.29 -2.02
CA ASP A 164 -6.71 7.59 -0.91
C ASP A 164 -6.82 6.49 0.16
N GLN A 165 -5.68 6.10 0.74
CA GLN A 165 -5.61 5.08 1.79
C GLN A 165 -4.61 5.49 2.87
N THR A 166 -5.08 5.71 4.09
CA THR A 166 -4.21 5.79 5.27
C THR A 166 -3.94 4.40 5.84
N VAL A 167 -2.67 3.99 5.79
CA VAL A 167 -2.15 2.83 6.53
C VAL A 167 -1.41 3.34 7.75
N ARG A 168 -1.86 2.98 8.96
CA ARG A 168 -1.04 3.14 10.17
C ARG A 168 -0.15 1.92 10.36
N VAL A 169 1.12 2.16 10.66
CA VAL A 169 2.15 1.17 10.97
C VAL A 169 2.71 1.49 12.35
N THR A 170 2.46 0.63 13.33
CA THR A 170 3.07 0.79 14.67
C THR A 170 4.21 -0.21 14.83
N VAL A 171 5.38 0.27 15.25
CA VAL A 171 6.63 -0.48 15.36
C VAL A 171 7.15 -0.41 16.80
N GLN A 172 7.49 -1.55 17.38
CA GLN A 172 7.98 -1.65 18.76
C GLN A 172 9.18 -2.58 18.83
N GLY A 173 10.16 -2.27 19.67
CA GLY A 173 11.29 -3.17 19.93
C GLY A 173 10.86 -4.39 20.74
N LYS A 174 11.39 -5.58 20.42
CA LYS A 174 11.18 -6.82 21.20
C LYS A 174 12.25 -7.03 22.28
N GLY A 175 13.39 -6.33 22.17
CA GLY A 175 14.59 -6.58 22.96
C GLY A 175 14.92 -5.51 24.00
N LYS A 176 16.02 -5.74 24.73
CA LYS A 176 16.64 -4.73 25.61
C LYS A 176 17.45 -3.69 24.82
N GLU A 177 17.95 -4.08 23.64
CA GLU A 177 18.62 -3.20 22.70
C GLU A 177 17.57 -2.30 22.03
N ALA A 178 17.89 -1.02 21.84
CA ALA A 178 17.11 -0.16 20.96
C ALA A 178 17.27 -0.63 19.50
N VAL A 179 16.25 -0.38 18.69
CA VAL A 179 16.30 -0.61 17.23
C VAL A 179 16.21 0.75 16.54
N VAL A 180 17.19 1.03 15.68
CA VAL A 180 17.14 2.16 14.75
C VAL A 180 16.31 1.74 13.55
N LEU A 181 15.33 2.57 13.19
CA LEU A 181 14.51 2.44 12.00
C LEU A 181 15.13 3.35 10.94
N GLU A 182 15.85 2.77 9.99
CA GLU A 182 16.76 3.48 9.08
C GLU A 182 16.01 4.17 7.93
N SER A 183 14.98 3.52 7.38
CA SER A 183 14.09 4.10 6.35
C SER A 183 12.83 3.27 6.17
N LEU A 184 11.74 3.94 5.81
CA LEU A 184 10.48 3.33 5.38
C LEU A 184 10.25 3.65 3.90
N ASN A 185 10.05 2.64 3.06
CA ASN A 185 10.04 2.74 1.59
C ASN A 185 8.76 2.13 1.01
N VAL A 186 8.20 2.74 -0.04
CA VAL A 186 7.01 2.23 -0.75
C VAL A 186 7.44 1.30 -1.88
N ARG A 187 6.76 0.16 -2.03
CA ARG A 187 6.95 -0.79 -3.14
C ARG A 187 5.63 -1.12 -3.81
N VAL A 188 5.61 -1.07 -5.14
CA VAL A 188 4.49 -1.58 -5.94
C VAL A 188 4.70 -3.07 -6.18
N ALA A 189 3.73 -3.90 -5.77
CA ALA A 189 3.69 -5.34 -6.07
C ALA A 189 2.97 -5.65 -7.39
N GLY A 190 2.20 -4.69 -7.92
CA GLY A 190 1.56 -4.76 -9.24
C GLY A 190 0.57 -3.61 -9.44
N SER A 191 0.21 -3.33 -10.68
CA SER A 191 -0.77 -2.30 -11.03
C SER A 191 -1.58 -2.69 -12.27
N GLY A 192 -2.70 -2.00 -12.49
CA GLY A 192 -3.59 -2.22 -13.63
C GLY A 192 -4.58 -1.07 -13.83
N ALA A 193 -5.60 -1.29 -14.65
CA ALA A 193 -6.70 -0.34 -14.82
C ALA A 193 -7.46 -0.13 -13.49
N PRO A 194 -8.05 1.07 -13.26
CA PRO A 194 -8.98 1.31 -12.16
C PRO A 194 -10.09 0.27 -12.05
N LEU A 195 -10.50 -0.06 -10.83
CA LEU A 195 -11.64 -0.93 -10.59
C LEU A 195 -12.94 -0.22 -11.03
N ALA A 196 -13.70 -0.84 -11.93
CA ALA A 196 -14.95 -0.29 -12.49
C ALA A 196 -16.16 -0.39 -11.54
N TRP A 197 -15.90 -0.45 -10.23
CA TRP A 197 -16.90 -0.66 -9.17
C TRP A 197 -17.55 0.65 -8.72
N ASN A 198 -18.69 0.56 -8.04
CA ASN A 198 -19.30 1.72 -7.37
C ASN A 198 -18.44 2.20 -6.20
N THR A 199 -18.51 3.50 -5.86
CA THR A 199 -17.86 4.02 -4.65
C THR A 199 -18.85 4.50 -3.61
N PHE A 200 -18.47 4.24 -2.36
CA PHE A 200 -19.25 4.48 -1.17
C PHE A 200 -18.41 5.33 -0.20
N LYS A 201 -18.82 6.58 0.00
CA LYS A 201 -18.32 7.43 1.09
C LYS A 201 -18.82 6.80 2.39
N THR A 202 -17.92 6.31 3.25
CA THR A 202 -18.35 5.69 4.53
C THR A 202 -18.63 6.72 5.64
N ALA A 203 -18.65 8.01 5.30
CA ALA A 203 -19.28 9.06 6.10
C ALA A 203 -20.81 8.99 6.00
N TYR A 204 -21.47 9.47 7.05
CA TYR A 204 -22.87 9.83 7.03
C TYR A 204 -23.03 11.26 6.50
N LEU A 205 -24.03 11.52 5.67
CA LEU A 205 -24.31 12.88 5.18
C LEU A 205 -24.54 13.85 6.35
N GLY A 206 -23.92 15.03 6.29
CA GLY A 206 -24.02 16.07 7.33
C GLY A 206 -23.20 15.84 8.60
N VAL A 207 -22.38 14.79 8.69
CA VAL A 207 -21.45 14.59 9.82
C VAL A 207 -20.06 15.10 9.46
N GLY A 208 -19.68 16.23 10.06
CA GLY A 208 -18.35 16.83 9.87
C GLY A 208 -17.23 16.04 10.56
N CYS A 209 -16.07 15.97 9.91
CA CYS A 209 -14.86 15.35 10.44
C CYS A 209 -14.16 16.22 11.50
N GLY A 210 -13.43 15.59 12.42
CA GLY A 210 -12.57 16.28 13.38
C GLY A 210 -11.24 16.71 12.77
N SER A 211 -10.70 17.85 13.22
CA SER A 211 -9.39 18.34 12.79
C SER A 211 -8.26 17.67 13.58
N GLY A 212 -7.50 16.77 12.95
CA GLY A 212 -6.33 16.15 13.59
C GLY A 212 -5.48 15.32 12.64
N VAL A 213 -4.35 15.88 12.20
CA VAL A 213 -3.29 15.13 11.51
C VAL A 213 -2.44 14.40 12.58
N PRO A 214 -2.24 13.08 12.48
CA PRO A 214 -1.34 12.36 13.38
C PRO A 214 0.13 12.78 13.20
N LYS A 215 0.94 12.65 14.25
CA LYS A 215 2.40 12.74 14.13
C LYS A 215 2.94 11.64 13.22
N HIS A 216 4.10 11.89 12.58
CA HIS A 216 4.80 10.92 11.76
C HIS A 216 3.94 10.47 10.57
N SER A 217 3.33 11.48 9.91
CA SER A 217 2.48 11.32 8.72
C SER A 217 3.28 11.57 7.43
N PHE A 218 3.11 10.67 6.47
CA PHE A 218 3.85 10.64 5.21
C PHE A 218 2.89 10.43 4.04
N THR A 219 2.96 11.30 3.03
CA THR A 219 2.24 11.10 1.77
C THR A 219 3.01 10.19 0.81
N THR A 220 2.29 9.51 -0.07
CA THR A 220 2.86 8.96 -1.30
C THR A 220 1.90 9.05 -2.49
N ASP A 221 2.46 9.18 -3.68
CA ASP A 221 1.75 9.14 -4.96
C ASP A 221 2.04 7.78 -5.62
N LEU A 222 1.00 6.95 -5.74
CA LEU A 222 1.06 5.64 -6.37
C LEU A 222 0.79 5.67 -7.89
N ASP A 223 0.46 6.82 -8.48
CA ASP A 223 0.48 7.03 -9.95
C ASP A 223 1.89 7.35 -10.47
N SER A 224 2.81 7.80 -9.60
CA SER A 224 4.24 7.93 -9.87
C SER A 224 4.86 6.65 -10.49
N ALA A 225 5.89 6.83 -11.31
CA ALA A 225 6.72 5.73 -11.82
C ALA A 225 7.67 5.15 -10.74
N ALA A 226 7.96 5.93 -9.70
CA ALA A 226 8.72 5.52 -8.53
C ALA A 226 8.11 6.16 -7.27
N PRO A 227 7.05 5.56 -6.69
CA PRO A 227 6.47 6.03 -5.43
C PRO A 227 7.50 6.10 -4.31
N ARG A 228 7.45 7.18 -3.53
CA ARG A 228 8.31 7.44 -2.36
C ARG A 228 7.46 8.06 -1.26
N LEU A 229 7.85 7.86 -0.01
CA LEU A 229 7.30 8.66 1.09
C LEU A 229 7.83 10.09 1.01
N LYS A 230 6.98 11.05 1.33
CA LYS A 230 7.34 12.44 1.67
C LYS A 230 6.65 12.77 3.00
N PRO A 231 7.35 13.29 4.01
CA PRO A 231 6.68 13.65 5.25
C PRO A 231 5.75 14.85 5.05
N GLU A 232 4.75 14.98 5.93
CA GLU A 232 3.82 16.11 5.96
C GLU A 232 4.33 17.26 6.85
N ASP A 233 5.17 16.95 7.85
CA ASP A 233 5.98 17.89 8.60
C ASP A 233 7.45 17.72 8.18
N GLU A 234 8.17 18.78 7.81
CA GLU A 234 9.58 18.68 7.37
C GLU A 234 10.52 18.12 8.47
N ASN A 235 10.10 18.11 9.74
CA ASN A 235 10.83 17.50 10.84
C ASN A 235 10.68 15.96 10.89
N ASP A 236 9.64 15.38 10.26
CA ASP A 236 9.35 13.95 10.27
C ASP A 236 10.29 13.16 9.34
N THR A 237 11.56 13.08 9.71
CA THR A 237 12.62 12.47 8.92
C THR A 237 13.22 11.23 9.59
N PHE A 238 13.44 10.18 8.80
CA PHE A 238 14.17 8.98 9.24
C PHE A 238 15.67 9.32 9.42
N PRO A 239 16.37 8.72 10.39
CA PRO A 239 15.97 7.54 11.16
C PRO A 239 15.20 7.82 12.46
N TYR A 240 14.32 6.89 12.82
CA TYR A 240 13.62 6.84 14.11
C TYR A 240 14.23 5.77 15.03
N LYS A 241 13.82 5.69 16.30
CA LYS A 241 14.37 4.72 17.27
C LYS A 241 13.27 4.17 18.19
N VAL A 242 13.14 2.85 18.24
CA VAL A 242 12.15 2.15 19.09
C VAL A 242 12.82 1.26 20.14
N SER A 243 12.08 0.91 21.19
CA SER A 243 12.46 -0.04 22.24
C SER A 243 11.25 -0.88 22.70
N ALA A 244 11.43 -1.74 23.70
CA ALA A 244 10.32 -2.46 24.33
C ALA A 244 9.27 -1.55 25.00
N ASN A 245 9.68 -0.36 25.47
CA ASN A 245 8.83 0.58 26.21
C ASN A 245 8.54 1.88 25.43
N ASP A 246 8.98 1.96 24.17
CA ASP A 246 9.00 3.17 23.35
C ASP A 246 8.70 2.76 21.90
N ALA A 247 7.48 3.02 21.43
CA ALA A 247 6.93 2.45 20.20
C ALA A 247 6.43 3.56 19.28
N GLU A 248 6.89 3.55 18.04
CA GLU A 248 6.61 4.58 17.05
C GLU A 248 5.43 4.21 16.17
N ALA A 249 4.60 5.18 15.82
CA ALA A 249 3.41 5.00 15.00
C ALA A 249 3.44 5.93 13.78
N PHE A 250 3.72 5.35 12.61
CA PHE A 250 3.79 6.03 11.33
C PHE A 250 2.46 5.94 10.58
N TYR A 251 2.08 7.00 9.88
CA TYR A 251 0.87 7.04 9.04
C TYR A 251 1.29 7.27 7.59
N VAL A 252 0.92 6.36 6.69
CA VAL A 252 1.20 6.47 5.26
C VAL A 252 -0.09 6.75 4.52
N ASN A 253 -0.22 7.99 4.02
CA ASN A 253 -1.32 8.50 3.23
C ASN A 253 -1.01 8.28 1.74
N ALA A 254 -1.43 7.13 1.21
CA ALA A 254 -1.16 6.75 -0.17
C ALA A 254 -2.32 7.18 -1.10
N SER A 255 -1.99 7.94 -2.14
CA SER A 255 -2.93 8.50 -3.10
C SER A 255 -2.76 7.90 -4.51
N VAL A 256 -3.85 7.76 -5.25
CA VAL A 256 -3.90 7.26 -6.63
C VAL A 256 -5.12 7.81 -7.37
N ASN A 257 -4.97 8.12 -8.65
CA ASN A 257 -6.03 8.74 -9.44
C ASN A 257 -6.44 7.92 -10.67
N ASN A 258 -5.51 7.20 -11.30
CA ASN A 258 -5.70 6.65 -12.64
C ASN A 258 -5.38 5.15 -12.80
N ARG A 259 -4.98 4.45 -11.72
CA ARG A 259 -4.64 3.02 -11.73
C ARG A 259 -5.24 2.25 -10.55
N TYR A 260 -5.44 0.95 -10.68
CA TYR A 260 -5.44 0.05 -9.51
C TYR A 260 -3.99 -0.27 -9.15
N VAL A 261 -3.64 -0.21 -7.86
CA VAL A 261 -2.28 -0.45 -7.38
C VAL A 261 -2.29 -1.35 -6.14
N ARG A 262 -1.52 -2.44 -6.22
CA ARG A 262 -1.19 -3.32 -5.10
C ARG A 262 0.20 -2.95 -4.59
N TRP A 263 0.34 -2.61 -3.32
CA TRP A 263 1.57 -2.05 -2.77
C TRP A 263 1.87 -2.54 -1.34
N TYR A 264 3.10 -2.36 -0.89
CA TYR A 264 3.54 -2.68 0.47
C TYR A 264 4.64 -1.70 0.90
N LEU A 265 5.00 -1.77 2.18
CA LEU A 265 6.08 -0.98 2.76
C LEU A 265 7.28 -1.87 3.08
N GLU A 266 8.48 -1.31 2.94
CA GLU A 266 9.75 -1.91 3.36
C GLU A 266 10.41 -1.04 4.43
N LEU A 267 10.57 -1.60 5.63
CA LEU A 267 11.22 -0.96 6.77
C LEU A 267 12.61 -1.56 6.97
N THR A 268 13.64 -0.75 6.74
CA THR A 268 15.03 -1.10 7.03
C THR A 268 15.36 -0.75 8.48
N TRP A 269 16.08 -1.61 9.18
CA TRP A 269 16.38 -1.49 10.60
C TRP A 269 17.82 -1.89 10.94
N SER A 270 18.35 -1.38 12.05
CA SER A 270 19.58 -1.89 12.69
C SER A 270 19.45 -1.99 14.22
N SER A 271 20.12 -2.97 14.83
CA SER A 271 20.17 -3.18 16.28
C SER A 271 21.29 -4.16 16.65
N GLY A 272 22.11 -3.84 17.66
CA GLY A 272 23.14 -4.75 18.18
C GLY A 272 24.18 -5.20 17.13
N GLY A 273 24.51 -4.35 16.16
CA GLY A 273 25.40 -4.69 15.04
C GLY A 273 24.77 -5.58 13.95
N ARG A 274 23.50 -5.94 14.08
CA ARG A 274 22.69 -6.62 13.05
C ARG A 274 21.84 -5.59 12.31
N SER A 275 21.48 -5.90 11.07
CA SER A 275 20.57 -5.08 10.27
C SER A 275 19.75 -5.95 9.31
N GLY A 276 18.73 -5.35 8.71
CA GLY A 276 17.92 -6.00 7.67
C GLY A 276 16.77 -5.11 7.21
N THR A 277 15.94 -5.65 6.30
CA THR A 277 14.71 -5.01 5.84
C THR A 277 13.55 -5.97 6.05
N ILE A 278 12.42 -5.47 6.56
CA ILE A 278 11.18 -6.24 6.67
C ILE A 278 10.09 -5.64 5.79
N ARG A 279 9.31 -6.52 5.17
CA ARG A 279 8.08 -6.17 4.46
C ARG A 279 6.93 -5.98 5.45
N ILE A 280 6.12 -4.97 5.20
CA ILE A 280 4.98 -4.54 5.99
C ILE A 280 3.79 -4.42 5.05
N ASP A 281 2.77 -5.26 5.25
CA ASP A 281 1.56 -5.36 4.44
C ASP A 281 0.36 -5.84 5.28
N ASP A 282 -0.83 -6.05 4.68
CA ASP A 282 -1.98 -6.62 5.40
C ASP A 282 -1.84 -8.15 5.51
N LYS A 283 -1.06 -8.59 6.50
CA LYS A 283 -1.00 -9.99 6.95
C LYS A 283 -0.63 -10.97 5.82
N GLY A 284 0.36 -10.60 5.00
CA GLY A 284 0.84 -11.34 3.84
C GLY A 284 0.23 -10.89 2.50
N LYS A 285 -0.77 -10.01 2.51
CA LYS A 285 -1.38 -9.43 1.30
C LYS A 285 -0.89 -7.98 1.13
N PRO A 286 -0.42 -7.58 -0.06
CA PRO A 286 -0.23 -6.16 -0.37
C PRO A 286 -1.49 -5.34 -0.08
N PHE A 287 -1.31 -4.12 0.41
CA PHE A 287 -2.34 -3.09 0.43
C PHE A 287 -2.88 -2.85 -0.98
N ALA A 288 -4.13 -2.39 -1.08
CA ALA A 288 -4.87 -2.28 -2.31
C ALA A 288 -5.60 -0.93 -2.35
N THR A 289 -5.18 -0.06 -3.25
CA THR A 289 -5.80 1.25 -3.49
C THR A 289 -6.10 1.37 -4.97
N SER A 290 -7.26 1.92 -5.34
CA SER A 290 -7.62 2.17 -6.73
C SER A 290 -7.96 3.63 -6.94
N GLY A 291 -7.38 4.21 -7.99
CA GLY A 291 -7.86 5.42 -8.62
C GLY A 291 -9.33 5.24 -8.96
N ASP A 292 -10.11 6.31 -8.81
CA ASP A 292 -11.56 6.15 -8.71
C ASP A 292 -12.31 6.54 -9.99
N LYS A 293 -11.81 7.47 -10.80
CA LYS A 293 -12.62 8.40 -11.63
C LYS A 293 -13.73 7.77 -12.50
N ASN A 294 -14.76 8.58 -12.78
CA ASN A 294 -15.81 8.34 -13.80
C ASN A 294 -16.90 7.27 -13.53
N ARG A 295 -17.07 6.77 -12.30
CA ARG A 295 -18.25 5.97 -11.88
C ARG A 295 -19.22 6.75 -10.98
N PRO A 296 -20.39 6.18 -10.62
CA PRO A 296 -21.25 6.70 -9.55
C PRO A 296 -20.56 6.71 -8.17
N VAL A 297 -20.89 7.74 -7.38
CA VAL A 297 -20.53 7.85 -5.97
C VAL A 297 -21.82 7.84 -5.13
N TYR A 298 -21.78 7.16 -4.00
CA TYR A 298 -22.86 7.04 -3.04
C TYR A 298 -22.39 7.47 -1.65
N ALA A 299 -23.30 7.99 -0.85
CA ALA A 299 -23.12 8.24 0.58
C ALA A 299 -24.32 7.67 1.35
N PHE A 300 -24.21 7.46 2.66
CA PHE A 300 -25.33 6.94 3.44
C PHE A 300 -26.18 8.08 4.01
N SER A 301 -27.43 8.11 3.59
CA SER A 301 -28.47 9.03 4.07
C SER A 301 -29.01 8.55 5.42
N LEU A 302 -28.97 9.40 6.45
CA LEU A 302 -29.48 9.07 7.77
C LEU A 302 -31.02 9.10 7.80
N ASN A 303 -31.66 9.99 7.04
CA ASN A 303 -33.11 10.07 6.97
C ASN A 303 -33.70 8.87 6.23
N SER A 304 -33.19 8.54 5.03
CA SER A 304 -33.72 7.44 4.22
C SER A 304 -33.15 6.06 4.56
N LYS A 305 -32.08 6.02 5.38
CA LYS A 305 -31.35 4.81 5.82
C LYS A 305 -30.86 3.94 4.65
N LYS A 306 -30.40 4.60 3.59
CA LYS A 306 -29.99 3.99 2.31
C LYS A 306 -28.75 4.68 1.75
N TRP A 307 -28.05 3.96 0.89
CA TRP A 307 -27.03 4.51 0.01
C TRP A 307 -27.68 5.37 -1.09
N THR A 308 -27.55 6.69 -0.98
CA THR A 308 -28.06 7.66 -1.97
C THR A 308 -26.93 8.11 -2.89
N ARG A 309 -27.23 8.37 -4.16
CA ARG A 309 -26.23 8.85 -5.13
C ARG A 309 -25.87 10.31 -4.82
N THR A 310 -24.58 10.61 -4.75
CA THR A 310 -24.06 11.95 -4.47
C THR A 310 -22.96 12.34 -5.47
N ASN A 311 -22.50 13.59 -5.40
CA ASN A 311 -21.30 14.05 -6.10
C ASN A 311 -20.05 13.65 -5.31
N ARG A 312 -18.91 13.47 -6.00
CA ARG A 312 -17.64 13.12 -5.33
C ARG A 312 -17.20 14.21 -4.36
N ASP A 313 -17.34 15.46 -4.77
CA ASP A 313 -16.73 16.62 -4.12
C ASP A 313 -17.72 17.41 -3.24
N ASN A 314 -18.97 16.92 -3.11
CA ASN A 314 -19.95 17.43 -2.16
C ASN A 314 -20.14 16.42 -1.01
N ASP A 315 -19.99 16.88 0.23
CA ASP A 315 -20.48 16.21 1.43
C ASP A 315 -21.69 16.95 2.03
N ASP A 316 -21.80 18.26 1.77
CA ASP A 316 -22.92 19.14 2.16
C ASP A 316 -24.18 19.03 1.27
N VAL A 317 -24.49 17.86 0.72
CA VAL A 317 -25.81 17.67 0.07
C VAL A 317 -26.86 17.50 1.19
N PRO A 318 -27.84 18.41 1.35
CA PRO A 318 -28.89 18.23 2.34
C PRO A 318 -29.67 16.95 2.01
N ASP A 319 -29.92 16.13 3.03
CA ASP A 319 -30.80 14.97 2.88
C ASP A 319 -32.17 15.46 2.35
N PRO A 320 -32.73 14.88 1.27
CA PRO A 320 -34.01 15.33 0.74
C PRO A 320 -35.11 15.17 1.81
N PRO A 321 -36.14 16.04 1.80
CA PRO A 321 -37.24 15.94 2.75
C PRO A 321 -37.95 14.58 2.64
N ALA A 322 -38.38 14.07 3.79
CA ALA A 322 -39.00 12.74 3.96
C ALA A 322 -40.44 12.65 3.43
#